data_AF-A0A2D8P7W0-F1
#
_entry.id   AF-A0A2D8P7W0-F1
#
_cell.length_a   1.000
_cell.length_b   1.000
_cell.length_c   1.000
_cell.angle_alpha   90.00
_cell.angle_beta   90.00
_cell.angle_gamma   90.00
#
_symmetry.space_group_name_H-M   'P 1'
#
loop_
_entity.id
_entity.type
_entity.pdbx_description
1 polymer ?
#
loop_
_entity_poly.entity_id
_entity_poly.type
_entity_poly.pdbx_seq_one_letter_code
_entity_poly.pdbx_strand_id
1 'polypeptide(L)' 'MSAERNRLDLFDHALRYRGVMELASAGCDDDEIASYSGHSSKDMIRKYAGQARKMMRAQQAWEKLQ' A
#
# COMPACT_ATOMS: atom_id res chain seq x y z
N MET A 1 -10.66 19.00 -20.42
CA MET A 1 -9.48 18.13 -20.66
C MET A 1 -8.55 18.02 -19.45
N SER A 2 -8.13 19.12 -18.78
CA SER A 2 -7.17 19.02 -17.64
C SER A 2 -7.78 18.42 -16.36
N ALA A 3 -9.03 18.74 -16.02
CA ALA A 3 -9.66 18.25 -14.79
C ALA A 3 -9.86 16.72 -14.80
N GLU A 4 -10.24 16.16 -15.95
CA GLU A 4 -10.44 14.71 -16.08
C GLU A 4 -9.13 13.94 -15.97
N ARG A 5 -8.03 14.45 -16.53
CA ARG A 5 -6.70 13.83 -16.35
C ARG A 5 -6.28 13.79 -14.89
N ASN A 6 -6.41 14.91 -14.18
CA ASN A 6 -6.09 14.96 -12.75
C ASN A 6 -6.96 13.99 -11.93
N ARG A 7 -8.24 13.84 -12.28
CA ARG A 7 -9.14 12.89 -11.62
C ARG A 7 -8.66 11.45 -11.85
N LEU A 8 -8.31 11.10 -13.08
CA LEU A 8 -7.80 9.76 -13.42
C LEU A 8 -6.46 9.48 -12.72
N ASP A 9 -5.54 10.44 -12.71
CA ASP A 9 -4.26 10.30 -12.01
C ASP A 9 -4.45 10.08 -10.50
N LEU A 10 -5.40 10.80 -9.88
CA LEU A 10 -5.74 10.62 -8.47
C LEU A 10 -6.35 9.23 -8.21
N PHE A 11 -7.20 8.75 -9.11
CA PHE A 11 -7.82 7.43 -9.01
C PHE A 11 -6.79 6.31 -9.12
N ASP A 12 -5.89 6.39 -10.11
CA ASP A 12 -4.78 5.45 -10.28
C ASP A 12 -3.87 5.43 -9.05
N HIS A 13 -3.60 6.62 -8.48
CA HIS A 13 -2.81 6.72 -7.25
C HIS A 13 -3.51 6.05 -6.06
N ALA A 14 -4.82 6.24 -5.91
CA ALA A 14 -5.60 5.62 -4.84
C ALA A 14 -5.65 4.08 -4.98
N LEU A 15 -5.78 3.55 -6.20
CA LEU A 15 -5.73 2.11 -6.45
C LEU A 15 -4.36 1.52 -6.12
N ARG A 16 -3.27 2.18 -6.52
CA ARG A 16 -1.91 1.74 -6.21
C ARG A 16 -1.63 1.77 -4.70
N TYR A 17 -2.10 2.81 -4.00
CA TYR A 17 -2.05 2.88 -2.54
C TYR A 17 -2.76 1.67 -1.92
N ARG A 18 -3.99 1.40 -2.36
CA ARG A 18 -4.79 0.28 -1.84
C ARG A 18 -4.12 -1.08 -2.09
N GLY A 19 -3.60 -1.31 -3.29
CA GLY A 19 -2.91 -2.54 -3.65
C GLY A 19 -1.69 -2.81 -2.77
N VAL A 20 -0.86 -1.79 -2.51
CA VAL A 20 0.31 -1.93 -1.61
C VAL A 20 -0.12 -2.28 -0.19
N MET A 21 -1.16 -1.62 0.32
CA MET A 21 -1.66 -1.87 1.69
C MET A 21 -2.18 -3.30 1.85
N GLU A 22 -2.92 -3.82 0.86
CA GLU A 22 -3.46 -5.18 0.88
C GLU A 22 -2.37 -6.24 0.75
N LEU A 23 -1.43 -6.09 -0.18
CA LEU A 23 -0.31 -7.03 -0.34
C LEU A 23 0.60 -7.04 0.89
N ALA A 24 0.91 -5.87 1.45
CA ALA A 24 1.66 -5.80 2.70
C ALA A 24 0.91 -6.46 3.86
N SER A 25 -0.43 -6.36 3.86
CA SER A 25 -1.29 -7.02 4.86
C SER A 25 -1.35 -8.54 4.69
N ALA A 26 -1.17 -9.03 3.47
CA ALA A 26 -1.05 -10.45 3.15
C ALA A 26 0.34 -11.03 3.48
N GLY A 27 1.30 -10.20 3.89
CA GLY A 27 2.65 -10.62 4.27
C GLY A 27 3.69 -10.50 3.15
N CYS A 28 3.35 -9.88 2.01
CA CYS A 28 4.31 -9.67 0.94
C CYS A 28 5.44 -8.71 1.34
N ASP A 29 6.64 -8.99 0.83
CA ASP A 29 7.78 -8.11 0.95
C ASP A 29 7.74 -6.95 -0.07
N ASP A 30 8.66 -5.98 0.08
CA ASP A 30 8.65 -4.77 -0.76
C ASP A 30 8.97 -5.08 -2.24
N ASP A 31 9.69 -6.17 -2.51
CA ASP A 31 10.13 -6.56 -3.85
C ASP A 31 9.03 -7.33 -4.58
N GLU A 32 8.32 -8.22 -3.87
CA GLU A 32 7.09 -8.84 -4.33
C GLU A 32 6.04 -7.78 -4.66
N ILE A 33 5.81 -6.81 -3.77
CA ILE A 33 4.88 -5.70 -4.02
C ILE A 33 5.31 -4.88 -5.24
N ALA A 34 6.61 -4.62 -5.41
CA ALA A 34 7.12 -3.88 -6.57
C ALA A 34 6.85 -4.62 -7.89
N SER A 35 6.94 -5.95 -7.89
CA SER A 35 6.70 -6.77 -9.10
C SER A 35 5.26 -6.68 -9.62
N TYR A 36 4.27 -6.47 -8.74
CA TYR A 36 2.84 -6.44 -9.11
C TYR A 36 2.26 -5.03 -9.23
N SER A 37 2.77 -4.06 -8.48
CA SER A 37 2.08 -2.77 -8.27
C SER A 37 2.41 -1.67 -9.28
N GLY A 38 3.39 -1.90 -10.17
CA GLY A 38 3.77 -0.93 -11.22
C GLY A 38 4.31 0.40 -10.67
N HIS A 39 4.79 0.43 -9.41
CA HIS A 39 5.43 1.61 -8.84
C HIS A 39 6.80 1.84 -9.47
N SER A 40 7.08 3.08 -9.86
CA SER A 40 8.38 3.50 -10.38
C SER A 40 9.45 3.65 -9.30
N SER A 41 9.06 3.74 -8.02
CA SER A 41 9.98 3.83 -6.88
C SER A 41 9.54 2.96 -5.72
N LYS A 42 10.51 2.29 -5.09
CA LYS A 42 10.34 1.51 -3.85
C LYS A 42 10.05 2.38 -2.64
N ASP A 43 10.30 3.69 -2.68
CA ASP A 43 10.09 4.56 -1.52
C ASP A 43 8.60 4.72 -1.19
N MET A 44 7.74 4.76 -2.21
CA MET A 44 6.29 4.79 -2.03
C MET A 44 5.78 3.47 -1.46
N ILE A 45 6.34 2.35 -1.92
CA ILE A 45 6.04 1.02 -1.38
C ILE A 45 6.41 0.97 0.09
N ARG A 46 7.64 1.34 0.47
CA ARG A 46 8.10 1.36 1.87
C ARG A 46 7.21 2.20 2.77
N LYS A 47 6.78 3.38 2.29
CA LYS A 47 5.89 4.26 3.04
C LYS A 47 4.55 3.60 3.34
N TYR A 48 3.89 3.04 2.33
CA TYR A 48 2.56 2.45 2.47
C TYR A 48 2.61 1.06 3.12
N ALA A 49 3.50 0.19 2.68
CA ALA A 49 3.70 -1.13 3.29
C ALA A 49 4.12 -1.00 4.76
N GLY A 50 4.96 0.00 5.10
CA GLY A 50 5.30 0.32 6.48
C GLY A 50 4.09 0.74 7.32
N GLN A 51 3.16 1.51 6.76
CA GLN A 51 1.90 1.87 7.42
C GLN A 51 1.01 0.65 7.65
N ALA A 52 0.79 -0.19 6.61
CA ALA A 52 0.03 -1.43 6.72
C ALA A 52 0.59 -2.35 7.82
N ARG A 53 1.91 -2.61 7.79
CA ARG A 53 2.59 -3.47 8.77
C ARG A 53 2.45 -2.93 10.20
N LYS A 54 2.50 -1.61 10.41
CA LYS A 54 2.25 -1.01 11.73
C LYS A 54 0.82 -1.29 12.22
N MET A 55 -0.18 -1.11 11.35
CA MET A 55 -1.57 -1.39 11.68
C MET A 55 -1.79 -2.86 12.01
N MET A 56 -1.25 -3.78 11.21
CA MET A 56 -1.33 -5.22 11.50
C MET A 56 -0.70 -5.58 12.84
N ARG A 57 0.50 -5.07 13.14
CA ARG A 57 1.17 -5.34 14.41
C ARG A 57 0.37 -4.81 15.60
N ALA A 58 -0.26 -3.64 15.46
CA ALA A 58 -1.13 -3.09 16.48
C ALA A 58 -2.37 -3.98 16.70
N GLN A 59 -3.00 -4.44 15.61
CA GLN A 59 -4.13 -5.36 15.66
C GLN A 59 -3.75 -6.69 16.34
N GLN A 60 -2.65 -7.31 15.93
CA GLN A 60 -2.14 -8.55 16.53
C GLN A 60 -1.78 -8.37 18.01
N ALA A 61 -1.23 -7.22 18.40
CA ALA A 61 -0.94 -6.93 19.80
C ALA A 61 -2.22 -6.81 20.63
N TRP A 62 -3.27 -6.19 20.08
CA TRP A 62 -4.57 -6.08 20.73
C TRP A 62 -5.27 -7.45 20.87
N GLU A 63 -5.24 -8.28 19.82
CA GLU A 63 -5.80 -9.63 19.87
C GLU A 63 -5.15 -10.52 20.93
N LYS A 64 -3.84 -10.34 21.19
CA LYS A 64 -3.14 -11.07 22.26
C LYS A 64 -3.49 -10.59 23.67
N LEU A 65 -4.09 -9.41 23.80
CA LEU A 65 -4.53 -8.85 25.08
C LEU A 65 -5.97 -9.24 25.43
N GLN A 66 -6.73 -9.80 24.48
CA GLN A 66 -8.08 -10.35 24.70
C GLN A 66 -8.01 -11.80 25.17
#